data_AF-A0A924R693-F1
#
_entry.id   AF-A0A924R693-F1
#
_cell.length_a   1.000
_cell.length_b   1.000
_cell.length_c   1.000
_cell.angle_alpha   90.00
_cell.angle_beta   90.00
_cell.angle_gamma   90.00
#
_symmetry.space_group_name_H-M   'P 1'
#
loop_
_entity.id
_entity.type
_entity.pdbx_description
1 polymer ?
#
loop_
_entity_poly.entity_id
_entity_poly.type
_entity_poly.pdbx_seq_one_letter_code
_entity_poly.pdbx_strand_id
1 'polypeptide(L)'
;MLEGTVSVRVKGKIFEVEAGGFHLRPRGIEHTFFNCTDKPIRFMHLYFNQNFEDYLEDFFLKIVPDMVKNNLSPMDSRIAKRMARNDEKFGVTMFPQNLQAIIDKYKLIE
;
A
#
# COMPACT_ATOMS: atom_id res chain seq x y z
N MET A 1 12.23 -9.05 -5.62
CA MET A 1 11.50 -10.19 -5.01
C MET A 1 12.49 -11.14 -4.40
N LEU A 2 12.28 -11.58 -3.16
CA LEU A 2 13.15 -12.54 -2.47
C LEU A 2 12.56 -13.95 -2.53
N GLU A 3 11.27 -14.11 -2.28
CA GLU A 3 10.55 -15.39 -2.31
C GLU A 3 9.12 -15.21 -2.83
N GLY A 4 8.61 -16.23 -3.51
CA GLY A 4 7.25 -16.27 -4.05
C GLY A 4 7.03 -15.32 -5.24
N THR A 5 5.76 -15.01 -5.50
CA THR A 5 5.32 -14.18 -6.63
C THR A 5 4.36 -13.11 -6.14
N VAL A 6 4.65 -11.84 -6.41
CA VAL A 6 3.75 -10.73 -6.11
C VAL A 6 3.01 -10.29 -7.37
N SER A 7 1.72 -10.00 -7.24
CA SER A 7 0.91 -9.37 -8.27
C SER A 7 1.01 -7.86 -8.12
N VAL A 8 1.48 -7.16 -9.15
CA VAL A 8 1.56 -5.71 -9.20
C VAL A 8 0.58 -5.17 -10.22
N ARG A 9 -0.32 -4.29 -9.80
CA ARG A 9 -1.25 -3.60 -10.69
C ARG A 9 -0.71 -2.21 -11.02
N VAL A 10 -0.55 -1.88 -12.30
CA VAL A 10 -0.13 -0.55 -12.78
C VAL A 10 -1.05 -0.12 -13.93
N LYS A 11 -1.75 1.02 -13.78
CA LYS A 11 -2.75 1.51 -14.76
C LYS A 11 -3.74 0.42 -15.22
N GLY A 12 -4.22 -0.40 -14.28
CA GLY A 12 -5.17 -1.48 -14.58
C GLY A 12 -4.58 -2.77 -15.14
N LYS A 13 -3.29 -2.81 -15.51
CA LYS A 13 -2.59 -4.02 -15.95
C LYS A 13 -1.96 -4.74 -14.77
N ILE A 14 -2.01 -6.07 -14.77
CA ILE A 14 -1.34 -6.92 -13.77
C ILE A 14 -0.01 -7.40 -14.33
N PHE A 15 1.01 -7.38 -13.46
CA PHE A 15 2.32 -7.96 -13.69
C PHE A 15 2.60 -8.93 -12.54
N GLU A 16 3.05 -10.13 -12.86
CA GLU A 16 3.54 -11.09 -11.88
C GLU A 16 5.06 -10.94 -11.79
N VAL A 17 5.56 -10.82 -10.56
CA VAL A 17 6.99 -10.66 -10.31
C VAL A 17 7.42 -11.81 -9.40
N GLU A 18 8.17 -12.75 -9.97
CA GLU A 18 8.69 -13.93 -9.29
C GLU A 18 9.97 -13.61 -8.51
N ALA A 19 10.42 -14.55 -7.68
CA ALA A 19 11.70 -14.49 -6.97
C ALA A 19 12.87 -14.12 -7.92
N GLY A 20 13.74 -13.21 -7.48
CA GLY A 20 14.81 -12.64 -8.33
C GLY A 20 14.35 -11.48 -9.23
N GLY A 21 13.05 -11.31 -9.44
CA GLY A 21 12.49 -10.21 -10.24
C GLY A 21 12.48 -8.85 -9.53
N PHE A 22 12.50 -7.79 -10.33
CA PHE A 22 12.33 -6.40 -9.90
C PHE A 22 11.21 -5.74 -10.68
N HIS A 23 10.45 -4.88 -10.03
CA HIS A 23 9.40 -4.09 -10.69
C HIS A 23 9.47 -2.64 -10.23
N LEU A 24 9.81 -1.75 -11.16
CA LEU A 24 9.95 -0.31 -10.92
C LEU A 24 8.65 0.39 -11.32
N ARG A 25 8.13 1.23 -10.41
CA ARG A 25 6.87 1.95 -10.61
C ARG A 25 7.17 3.43 -10.76
N PRO A 26 6.89 4.03 -11.94
CA PRO A 26 7.10 5.46 -12.13
C PRO A 26 6.19 6.31 -11.24
N ARG A 27 6.67 7.48 -10.83
CA ARG A 27 5.89 8.48 -10.10
C ARG A 27 4.69 8.94 -10.92
N GLY A 28 3.57 9.22 -10.25
CA GLY A 28 2.36 9.78 -10.87
C GLY A 28 1.51 8.74 -11.61
N ILE A 29 1.84 7.46 -11.50
CA ILE A 29 1.09 6.37 -12.09
C ILE A 29 0.39 5.59 -10.97
N GLU A 30 -0.94 5.47 -11.04
CA GLU A 30 -1.70 4.62 -10.11
C GLU A 30 -1.17 3.19 -10.13
N HIS A 31 -0.79 2.70 -8.96
CA HIS A 31 -0.30 1.34 -8.79
C HIS A 31 -0.61 0.79 -7.40
N THR A 32 -0.66 -0.54 -7.29
CA THR A 32 -0.73 -1.27 -6.03
C THR A 32 -0.10 -2.66 -6.20
N PHE A 33 0.11 -3.39 -5.12
CA PHE A 33 0.57 -4.76 -5.13
C PHE A 33 -0.20 -5.59 -4.11
N PHE A 34 -0.36 -6.88 -4.39
CA PHE A 34 -1.05 -7.83 -3.53
C PHE A 34 -0.57 -9.25 -3.81
N ASN A 35 -0.80 -10.16 -2.86
CA ASN A 35 -0.49 -11.57 -3.03
C ASN A 35 -1.73 -12.29 -3.60
N CYS A 36 -1.67 -12.74 -4.85
CA CYS A 36 -2.72 -13.57 -5.46
C CYS A 36 -2.53 -15.07 -5.21
N THR A 37 -1.48 -15.46 -4.49
CA THR A 37 -1.15 -16.86 -4.25
C THR A 37 -1.54 -17.27 -2.83
N ASP A 38 -1.67 -18.58 -2.62
CA ASP A 38 -1.87 -19.22 -1.32
C ASP A 38 -0.56 -19.36 -0.51
N LYS A 39 0.58 -18.92 -1.08
CA LYS A 39 1.90 -19.04 -0.46
C LYS A 39 2.36 -17.68 0.07
N PRO A 40 3.12 -17.65 1.19
CA PRO A 40 3.77 -16.43 1.65
C PRO A 40 4.71 -15.86 0.59
N ILE A 41 4.80 -14.54 0.54
CA ILE A 41 5.73 -13.80 -0.32
C ILE A 41 6.69 -12.99 0.53
N ARG A 42 7.91 -12.80 0.03
CA ARG A 42 8.92 -11.94 0.69
C ARG A 42 9.59 -11.06 -0.34
N PHE A 43 9.60 -9.75 -0.09
CA PHE A 43 10.20 -8.78 -1.00
C PHE A 43 10.64 -7.52 -0.28
N MET A 44 11.47 -6.73 -0.98
CA MET A 44 11.90 -5.41 -0.52
C MET A 44 11.18 -4.35 -1.33
N HIS A 45 10.60 -3.37 -0.64
CA HIS A 45 10.06 -2.18 -1.26
C HIS A 45 11.03 -1.03 -0.97
N LEU A 46 11.56 -0.44 -2.04
CA LEU A 46 12.57 0.60 -1.98
C LEU A 46 11.98 1.90 -2.52
N TYR A 47 12.21 3.00 -1.81
CA TYR A 47 11.79 4.33 -2.19
C TYR A 47 13.04 5.15 -2.52
N PHE A 48 13.23 5.44 -3.81
CA PHE A 48 14.38 6.21 -4.27
C PHE A 48 14.00 7.68 -4.39
N ASN A 49 14.86 8.58 -3.92
CA ASN A 49 14.71 10.04 -4.03
C ASN A 49 13.42 10.59 -3.39
N GLN A 50 12.85 9.88 -2.42
CA GLN A 50 11.66 10.28 -1.66
C GLN A 50 11.91 9.89 -0.21
N ASN A 51 11.63 10.80 0.71
CA ASN A 51 11.68 10.51 2.15
C ASN A 51 10.36 9.83 2.57
N PHE A 52 10.14 8.63 2.04
CA PHE A 52 8.89 7.89 2.24
C PHE A 52 8.91 7.11 3.56
N GLU A 53 10.09 6.86 4.11
CA GLU A 53 10.31 6.36 5.45
C GLU A 53 9.64 7.27 6.49
N ASP A 54 9.79 8.59 6.42
CA ASP A 54 9.10 9.52 7.33
C ASP A 54 7.57 9.43 7.20
N TYR A 55 7.05 9.26 5.98
CA TYR A 55 5.62 9.04 5.74
C TYR A 55 5.14 7.77 6.46
N LEU A 56 5.91 6.68 6.34
CA LEU A 56 5.60 5.39 6.96
C LEU A 56 5.74 5.46 8.49
N GLU A 57 6.72 6.18 9.02
CA GLU A 57 6.85 6.42 10.46
C GLU A 57 5.68 7.24 11.02
N ASP A 58 5.31 8.34 10.36
CA ASP A 58 4.15 9.15 10.74
C ASP A 58 2.87 8.30 10.75
N PHE A 59 2.71 7.42 9.75
CA PHE A 59 1.57 6.52 9.67
C PHE A 59 1.60 5.40 10.74
N PHE A 60 2.63 4.55 10.73
CA PHE A 60 2.69 3.33 11.54
C PHE A 60 3.08 3.56 13.01
N LEU A 61 3.85 4.61 13.31
CA LEU A 61 4.32 4.85 14.68
C LEU A 61 3.52 5.93 15.41
N LYS A 62 2.70 6.72 14.69
CA LYS A 62 1.88 7.79 15.31
C LYS A 62 0.40 7.63 15.04
N ILE A 63 -0.04 7.55 13.78
CA ILE A 63 -1.48 7.51 13.45
C ILE A 63 -2.10 6.16 13.85
N VAL A 64 -1.50 5.03 13.44
CA VAL A 64 -2.02 3.70 13.73
C VAL A 64 -2.07 3.40 15.24
N PRO A 65 -1.03 3.67 16.05
CA PRO A 65 -1.08 3.40 17.48
C PRO A 65 -2.15 4.23 18.19
N ASP A 66 -2.32 5.51 17.82
CA ASP A 66 -3.39 6.34 18.36
C ASP A 66 -4.78 5.81 17.98
N MET A 67 -4.95 5.36 16.75
CA MET A 67 -6.19 4.76 16.27
C MET A 67 -6.54 3.51 17.08
N VAL A 68 -5.58 2.60 17.27
CA VAL A 68 -5.75 1.37 18.05
C VAL A 68 -6.02 1.68 19.53
N LYS A 69 -5.21 2.54 20.15
CA LYS A 69 -5.35 2.91 21.58
C LYS A 69 -6.72 3.47 21.92
N ASN A 70 -7.34 4.19 20.98
CA ASN A 70 -8.63 4.84 21.17
C ASN A 70 -9.80 4.07 20.52
N ASN A 71 -9.57 2.83 20.05
CA ASN A 71 -10.56 2.00 19.37
C ASN A 71 -11.29 2.72 18.22
N LEU A 72 -10.52 3.46 17.41
CA LEU A 72 -11.03 4.21 16.26
C LEU A 72 -10.85 3.40 14.97
N SER A 73 -11.64 3.73 13.96
CA SER A 73 -11.46 3.21 12.60
C SER A 73 -10.73 4.22 11.71
N PRO A 74 -10.18 3.80 10.56
CA PRO A 74 -9.64 4.72 9.56
C PRO A 74 -10.67 5.74 9.04
N MET A 75 -11.97 5.44 9.18
CA MET A 75 -13.07 6.33 8.77
C MET A 75 -13.45 7.36 9.84
N ASP A 76 -12.91 7.26 11.07
CA ASP A 76 -13.08 8.32 12.07
C ASP A 76 -12.53 9.64 11.50
N SER A 77 -13.34 10.70 11.54
CA SER A 77 -13.00 11.98 10.91
C SER A 77 -11.66 12.58 11.38
N ARG A 78 -11.22 12.29 12.62
CA ARG A 78 -9.94 12.76 13.15
C ARG A 78 -8.78 11.98 12.56
N ILE A 79 -8.93 10.67 12.42
CA ILE A 79 -7.94 9.79 11.78
C ILE A 79 -7.86 10.10 10.28
N ALA A 80 -8.99 10.16 9.59
CA ALA A 80 -9.05 10.48 8.17
C ALA A 80 -8.39 11.83 7.85
N LYS A 81 -8.64 12.88 8.65
CA LYS A 81 -7.97 14.18 8.50
C LYS A 81 -6.46 14.11 8.74
N ARG A 82 -5.99 13.29 9.68
CA ARG A 82 -4.56 13.10 9.94
C ARG A 82 -3.88 12.36 8.79
N MET A 83 -4.52 11.31 8.27
CA MET A 83 -4.04 10.58 7.10
C MET A 83 -3.97 11.51 5.88
N ALA A 84 -5.05 12.25 5.59
CA ALA A 84 -5.07 13.19 4.46
C ALA A 84 -3.97 14.27 4.55
N ARG A 85 -3.67 14.80 5.74
CA ARG A 85 -2.55 15.73 5.93
C ARG A 85 -1.19 15.06 5.71
N ASN A 86 -1.04 13.81 6.11
CA ASN A 86 0.19 13.04 5.86
C ASN A 86 0.36 12.80 4.36
N ASP A 87 -0.71 12.38 3.69
CA ASP A 87 -0.74 12.19 2.24
C ASP A 87 -0.35 13.48 1.50
N GLU A 88 -0.94 14.62 1.87
CA GLU A 88 -0.64 15.93 1.30
C GLU A 88 0.83 16.32 1.51
N LYS A 89 1.35 16.19 2.74
CA LYS A 89 2.74 16.50 3.10
C LYS A 89 3.75 15.74 2.22
N PHE A 90 3.46 14.49 1.89
CA PHE A 90 4.36 13.62 1.12
C PHE A 90 3.96 13.46 -0.36
N GLY A 91 2.94 14.18 -0.82
CA GLY A 91 2.49 14.14 -2.22
C GLY A 91 1.90 12.78 -2.65
N VAL A 92 1.24 12.08 -1.72
CA VAL A 92 0.58 10.79 -1.94
C VAL A 92 -0.87 11.03 -2.34
N THR A 93 -1.38 10.24 -3.28
CA THR A 93 -2.81 10.20 -3.62
C THR A 93 -3.26 8.76 -3.53
N MET A 94 -4.21 8.51 -2.63
CA MET A 94 -4.79 7.20 -2.36
C MET A 94 -6.12 7.04 -3.08
N PHE A 95 -6.42 5.83 -3.53
CA PHE A 95 -7.68 5.48 -4.21
C PHE A 95 -8.42 4.38 -3.44
N PRO A 96 -8.85 4.63 -2.18
CA PRO A 96 -9.47 3.61 -1.33
C PRO A 96 -10.74 3.00 -1.94
N GLN A 97 -11.47 3.76 -2.76
CA GLN A 97 -12.64 3.29 -3.49
C GLN A 97 -12.35 2.13 -4.46
N ASN A 98 -11.10 1.97 -4.90
CA ASN A 98 -10.70 0.88 -5.79
C ASN A 98 -10.42 -0.43 -5.03
N LEU A 99 -10.26 -0.38 -3.70
CA LEU A 99 -9.82 -1.51 -2.89
C LEU A 99 -10.79 -2.69 -2.95
N GLN A 100 -12.08 -2.45 -2.72
CA GLN A 100 -13.08 -3.52 -2.66
C GLN A 100 -13.17 -4.27 -4.00
N ALA A 101 -13.19 -3.54 -5.12
CA ALA A 101 -13.20 -4.15 -6.44
C ALA A 101 -11.97 -5.04 -6.72
N ILE A 102 -10.81 -4.71 -6.13
CA ILE A 102 -9.61 -5.55 -6.22
C ILE A 102 -9.77 -6.79 -5.35
N ILE A 103 -10.23 -6.64 -4.10
CA ILE A 103 -10.47 -7.76 -3.19
C ILE A 103 -11.44 -8.76 -3.83
N ASP A 104 -12.58 -8.30 -4.33
CA ASP A 104 -13.61 -9.16 -4.92
C ASP A 104 -13.10 -9.89 -6.16
N LYS A 105 -12.39 -9.16 -7.04
CA LYS A 105 -11.87 -9.72 -8.30
C LYS A 105 -10.83 -10.82 -8.08
N TYR A 106 -9.97 -10.65 -7.08
CA TYR A 106 -8.84 -11.55 -6.82
C TYR A 106 -9.03 -12.44 -5.60
N LYS A 107 -10.18 -12.37 -4.92
CA LYS A 107 -10.53 -13.15 -3.73
C LYS A 107 -9.47 -13.08 -2.64
N LEU A 108 -9.03 -11.86 -2.30
CA LEU A 108 -7.87 -11.62 -1.43
C LEU A 108 -8.17 -11.83 0.06
N ILE A 109 -9.44 -11.87 0.45
CA ILE A 109 -9.92 -12.05 1.82
C ILE A 109 -11.11 -13.00 1.72
N GLU A 110 -11.19 -13.98 2.62
CA GLU A 110 -12.34 -14.91 2.76
C GLU A 110 -13.55 -14.23 3.41
#